data_AF-A0A4Y1Z6U3-F1
#
_entry.id   AF-A0A4Y1Z6U3-F1
#
_cell.length_a   1.000
_cell.length_b   1.000
_cell.length_c   1.000
_cell.angle_alpha   90.00
_cell.angle_beta   90.00
_cell.angle_gamma   90.00
#
_symmetry.space_group_name_H-M   'P 1'
#
loop_
_entity.id
_entity.type
_entity.pdbx_description
1 polymer ?
#
loop_
_entity_poly.entity_id
_entity_poly.type
_entity_poly.pdbx_seq_one_letter_code
_entity_poly.pdbx_strand_id
1 'polypeptide(L)'
;MAKKDYSQLADEIVANVGGKENVKSLIHCATRLRFRLNDQSKANKEVLEDLPMVLTAVSAGGQYQVVIGDEVVPVYEAIMNRYGFSATDSKAAAGQEEKTEEAKSENWFERFVAVISGIFTPFISVLAGVGVLKGVAILISTFHWLPANSPIYLIINTLASGVFTLLPIFIAITAADKFNTNRYIAVALAAAMIYPLTDAQIPEVAHLWGYAVDFKTYGGAVIPTILAIWLEVISSAGLRSGFRQSCSWFSFLF
;
A
#
# COMPACT_ATOMS: atom_id res chain seq x y z
N MET A 1 -19.65 12.85 -24.76
CA MET A 1 -20.01 13.35 -23.40
C MET A 1 -19.16 14.59 -23.16
N ALA A 2 -19.76 15.71 -22.76
CA ALA A 2 -19.02 16.94 -22.51
C ALA A 2 -18.01 16.70 -21.39
N LYS A 3 -16.74 17.09 -21.60
CA LYS A 3 -15.69 17.03 -20.59
C LYS A 3 -16.06 18.05 -19.50
N LYS A 4 -16.70 17.60 -18.42
CA LYS A 4 -16.94 18.44 -17.24
C LYS A 4 -15.57 18.84 -16.69
N ASP A 5 -15.34 20.15 -16.55
CA ASP A 5 -14.10 20.66 -15.99
C ASP A 5 -14.27 20.82 -14.47
N TYR A 6 -13.63 19.93 -13.71
CA TYR A 6 -13.65 19.95 -12.24
C TYR A 6 -12.61 20.91 -11.65
N SER A 7 -11.83 21.60 -12.50
CA SER A 7 -10.78 22.52 -12.05
C SER A 7 -11.32 23.69 -11.23
N GLN A 8 -12.46 24.25 -11.66
CA GLN A 8 -13.08 25.39 -10.94
C GLN A 8 -13.60 24.94 -9.58
N LEU A 9 -14.31 23.82 -9.52
CA LEU A 9 -14.80 23.25 -8.26
C LEU A 9 -13.63 22.88 -7.31
N ALA A 10 -12.55 22.34 -7.85
CA ALA A 10 -11.35 22.05 -7.06
C ALA A 10 -10.76 23.32 -6.42
N ASP A 11 -10.66 24.41 -7.18
CA ASP A 11 -10.13 25.68 -6.70
C ASP A 11 -11.06 26.31 -5.63
N GLU A 12 -12.37 26.26 -5.87
CA GLU A 12 -13.39 26.77 -4.94
C GLU A 12 -13.41 25.97 -3.63
N ILE A 13 -13.31 24.63 -3.69
CA ILE A 13 -13.26 23.80 -2.49
C ILE A 13 -12.00 24.11 -1.67
N VAL A 14 -10.83 24.18 -2.31
CA VAL A 14 -9.56 24.43 -1.60
C VAL A 14 -9.52 25.84 -0.99
N ALA A 15 -10.04 26.84 -1.69
CA ALA A 15 -10.14 28.20 -1.16
C ALA A 15 -11.05 28.26 0.08
N ASN A 16 -12.21 27.59 0.03
CA ASN A 16 -13.20 27.64 1.10
C ASN A 16 -12.92 26.70 2.28
N VAL A 17 -11.96 25.78 2.17
CA VAL A 17 -11.39 25.08 3.34
C VAL A 17 -10.23 25.84 3.99
N GLY A 18 -9.97 27.08 3.58
CA GLY A 18 -8.95 27.96 4.16
C GLY A 18 -7.59 27.93 3.44
N GLY A 19 -7.56 27.46 2.18
CA GLY A 19 -6.35 27.44 1.36
C GLY A 19 -5.52 26.16 1.49
N LYS A 20 -4.53 26.01 0.60
CA LYS A 20 -3.64 24.84 0.55
C LYS A 20 -2.87 24.66 1.86
N GLU A 21 -2.42 25.76 2.45
CA GLU A 21 -1.69 25.85 3.70
C GLU A 21 -2.52 25.42 4.92
N ASN A 22 -3.85 25.45 4.82
CA ASN A 22 -4.72 24.96 5.89
C ASN A 22 -4.99 23.45 5.78
N VAL A 23 -4.68 22.83 4.64
CA VAL A 23 -4.94 21.40 4.41
C VAL A 23 -3.70 20.58 4.78
N LYS A 24 -3.81 19.81 5.86
CA LYS A 24 -2.77 18.86 6.32
C LYS A 24 -2.77 17.58 5.51
N SER A 25 -3.95 17.04 5.19
CA SER A 25 -4.08 15.86 4.33
C SER A 25 -5.46 15.82 3.69
N LEU A 26 -5.52 15.29 2.46
CA LEU A 26 -6.77 15.05 1.74
C LEU A 26 -6.87 13.58 1.34
N ILE A 27 -7.99 12.94 1.69
CA ILE A 27 -8.38 11.61 1.21
C ILE A 27 -9.79 11.65 0.65
N HIS A 28 -10.21 10.59 -0.03
CA HIS A 28 -11.59 10.42 -0.46
C HIS A 28 -12.11 9.03 -0.08
N CYS A 29 -13.43 8.93 0.10
CA CYS A 29 -14.14 7.65 0.11
C CYS A 29 -14.98 7.51 -1.17
N ALA A 30 -16.05 6.71 -1.13
CA ALA A 30 -16.93 6.52 -2.28
C ALA A 30 -17.75 7.78 -2.65
N THR A 31 -18.05 8.65 -1.68
CA THR A 31 -18.93 9.82 -1.90
C THR A 31 -18.46 11.13 -1.28
N ARG A 32 -17.34 11.13 -0.55
CA ARG A 32 -16.89 12.29 0.24
C ARG A 32 -15.39 12.53 0.10
N LEU A 33 -15.02 13.80 0.03
CA LEU A 33 -13.67 14.26 0.32
C LEU A 33 -13.54 14.46 1.82
N ARG A 34 -12.42 14.02 2.41
CA ARG A 34 -12.13 14.21 3.83
C ARG A 34 -10.82 14.97 3.95
N PHE A 35 -10.93 16.19 4.48
CA PHE A 35 -9.83 17.08 4.76
C PHE A 35 -9.47 16.96 6.25
N ARG A 36 -8.18 16.81 6.53
CA ARG A 36 -7.63 17.21 7.84
C ARG A 36 -7.13 18.62 7.68
N LEU A 37 -7.71 19.54 8.46
CA LEU A 37 -7.35 20.95 8.45
C LEU A 37 -6.46 21.28 9.65
N ASN A 38 -5.57 22.25 9.48
CA ASN A 38 -4.79 22.83 10.57
C ASN A 38 -5.69 23.66 11.49
N ASP A 39 -6.65 24.37 10.90
CA ASP A 39 -7.64 25.19 11.61
C ASP A 39 -9.01 25.00 10.96
N GLN A 40 -9.96 24.45 11.72
CA GLN A 40 -11.33 24.23 11.24
C GLN A 40 -12.15 25.53 11.11
N SER A 41 -11.78 26.59 11.83
CA SER A 41 -12.52 27.86 11.81
C SER A 41 -12.39 28.62 10.49
N LYS A 42 -11.37 28.28 9.69
CA LYS A 42 -11.13 28.83 8.35
C LYS A 42 -11.96 28.16 7.26
N ALA A 43 -12.66 27.08 7.58
CA ALA A 43 -13.53 26.41 6.62
C ALA A 43 -14.90 27.09 6.58
N ASN A 44 -15.29 27.57 5.41
CA ASN A 44 -16.54 28.25 5.18
C ASN A 44 -17.61 27.23 4.74
N LYS A 45 -18.39 26.76 5.70
CA LYS A 45 -19.36 25.69 5.48
C LYS A 45 -20.46 26.13 4.53
N GLU A 46 -21.03 27.30 4.77
CA GLU A 46 -22.17 27.82 4.02
C GLU A 46 -21.83 27.94 2.53
N VAL A 47 -20.64 28.48 2.22
CA VAL A 47 -20.19 28.61 0.83
C VAL A 47 -19.92 27.26 0.19
N LEU A 48 -19.36 26.29 0.94
CA LEU A 48 -19.12 24.94 0.41
C LEU A 48 -20.42 24.21 0.08
N GLU A 49 -21.48 24.38 0.88
CA GLU A 49 -22.79 23.75 0.63
C GLU A 49 -23.54 24.39 -0.57
N ASP A 50 -23.24 25.64 -0.90
CA ASP A 50 -23.80 26.33 -2.07
C ASP A 50 -23.07 26.00 -3.38
N LEU A 51 -21.92 25.31 -3.33
CA LEU A 51 -21.16 24.95 -4.53
C LEU A 51 -21.91 23.91 -5.39
N PRO A 52 -21.84 24.03 -6.73
CA PRO A 52 -22.43 23.03 -7.61
C PRO A 52 -21.76 21.67 -7.39
N MET A 53 -22.59 20.63 -7.22
CA MET A 53 -22.20 19.24 -6.92
C MET A 53 -21.77 18.95 -5.48
N VAL A 54 -21.76 19.93 -4.56
CA VAL A 54 -21.61 19.67 -3.12
C VAL A 54 -23.00 19.47 -2.51
N LEU A 55 -23.20 18.33 -1.86
CA LEU A 55 -24.45 17.98 -1.19
C LEU A 55 -24.51 18.51 0.25
N THR A 56 -23.38 18.48 0.96
CA THR A 56 -23.25 19.01 2.32
C THR A 56 -21.78 19.06 2.74
N ALA A 57 -21.46 19.92 3.70
CA ALA A 57 -20.18 19.97 4.38
C ALA A 57 -20.37 19.75 5.88
N VAL A 58 -19.65 18.77 6.45
CA VAL A 58 -19.79 18.39 7.87
C VAL A 58 -18.42 18.22 8.52
N SER A 59 -18.27 18.72 9.75
CA SER A 59 -17.12 18.38 10.58
C SER A 59 -17.50 17.21 11.49
N ALA A 60 -16.84 16.06 11.30
CA ALA A 60 -17.11 14.85 12.07
C ALA A 60 -15.83 14.02 12.24
N GLY A 61 -15.58 13.55 13.47
CA GLY A 61 -14.41 12.71 13.78
C GLY A 61 -13.07 13.44 13.59
N GLY A 62 -13.02 14.74 13.92
CA GLY A 62 -11.80 15.56 13.77
C GLY A 62 -11.41 15.85 12.31
N GLN A 63 -12.28 15.54 11.34
CA GLN A 63 -12.06 15.79 9.91
C GLN A 63 -13.19 16.65 9.35
N TYR A 64 -12.85 17.49 8.39
CA TYR A 64 -13.81 18.27 7.63
C TYR A 64 -14.18 17.50 6.35
N GLN A 65 -15.45 17.21 6.15
CA GLN A 65 -15.93 16.33 5.08
C GLN A 65 -16.81 17.09 4.11
N VAL A 66 -16.46 17.06 2.82
CA VAL A 66 -17.28 17.61 1.73
C VAL A 66 -17.90 16.45 0.98
N VAL A 67 -19.23 16.37 1.00
CA VAL A 67 -20.00 15.29 0.35
C VAL A 67 -20.32 15.72 -1.08
N ILE A 68 -19.84 14.97 -2.07
CA ILE A 68 -20.01 15.30 -3.50
C ILE A 68 -20.94 14.29 -4.17
N GLY A 69 -20.81 13.00 -3.82
CA GLY A 69 -21.52 11.92 -4.51
C GLY A 69 -20.59 11.08 -5.40
N ASP A 70 -21.13 10.58 -6.50
CA ASP A 70 -20.44 9.70 -7.47
C ASP A 70 -19.25 10.36 -8.16
N GLU A 71 -19.28 11.69 -8.32
CA GLU A 71 -18.23 12.49 -8.97
C GLU A 71 -17.04 12.82 -8.04
N VAL A 72 -16.92 12.19 -6.86
CA VAL A 72 -15.85 12.52 -5.88
C VAL A 72 -14.43 12.21 -6.38
N VAL A 73 -14.26 11.13 -7.15
CA VAL A 73 -12.96 10.71 -7.67
C VAL A 73 -12.37 11.72 -8.67
N PRO A 74 -13.09 12.15 -9.72
CA PRO A 74 -12.56 13.15 -10.64
C PRO A 74 -12.29 14.51 -9.96
N VAL A 75 -13.08 14.89 -8.95
CA VAL A 75 -12.82 16.12 -8.17
C VAL A 75 -11.55 15.98 -7.33
N TYR A 76 -11.36 14.84 -6.66
CA TYR A 76 -10.14 14.55 -5.91
C TYR A 76 -8.90 14.63 -6.81
N GLU A 77 -8.93 14.00 -7.98
CA GLU A 77 -7.83 14.03 -8.94
C GLU A 77 -7.53 15.46 -9.41
N ALA A 78 -8.56 16.28 -9.68
CA ALA A 78 -8.38 17.68 -10.03
C ALA A 78 -7.67 18.49 -8.93
N ILE A 79 -8.05 18.28 -7.67
CA ILE A 79 -7.41 18.93 -6.51
C ILE A 79 -5.95 18.48 -6.37
N MET A 80 -5.70 17.18 -6.45
CA MET A 80 -4.34 16.61 -6.34
C MET A 80 -3.41 17.12 -7.45
N ASN A 81 -3.91 17.19 -8.69
CA ASN A 81 -3.14 17.66 -9.83
C ASN A 81 -2.79 19.16 -9.76
N ARG A 82 -3.69 20.01 -9.23
CA ARG A 82 -3.46 21.46 -9.14
C ARG A 82 -2.64 21.87 -7.92
N TYR A 83 -2.97 21.31 -6.76
CA TYR A 83 -2.39 21.75 -5.49
C TYR A 83 -1.24 20.86 -5.02
N GLY A 84 -1.04 19.68 -5.62
CA GLY A 84 0.12 18.83 -5.36
C GLY A 84 0.25 18.44 -3.90
N PHE A 85 -0.87 18.13 -3.22
CA PHE A 85 -0.83 17.49 -1.92
C PHE A 85 -0.06 16.18 -2.10
N SER A 86 1.12 16.05 -1.50
CA SER A 86 1.93 14.85 -1.72
C SER A 86 1.16 13.63 -1.20
N ALA A 87 1.04 12.60 -2.05
CA ALA A 87 0.38 11.33 -1.73
C ALA A 87 0.99 10.60 -0.49
N THR A 88 2.08 11.14 0.06
CA THR A 88 2.72 10.75 1.30
C THR A 88 1.90 11.12 2.55
N ASP A 89 1.12 12.20 2.53
CA ASP A 89 0.33 12.66 3.70
C ASP A 89 -1.07 12.03 3.76
N SER A 90 -1.57 11.56 2.61
CA SER A 90 -2.91 10.97 2.47
C SER A 90 -3.05 9.54 3.01
N LYS A 91 -1.96 8.79 3.18
CA LYS A 91 -2.02 7.39 3.70
C LYS A 91 -1.89 7.27 5.22
N ALA A 92 -1.66 8.36 5.96
CA ALA A 92 -1.46 8.33 7.41
C ALA A 92 -2.75 8.50 8.24
N ALA A 93 -3.91 8.73 7.62
CA ALA A 93 -5.14 9.12 8.33
C ALA A 93 -6.27 8.06 8.36
N ALA A 94 -6.04 6.86 7.83
CA ALA A 94 -7.08 5.81 7.76
C ALA A 94 -7.09 4.83 8.95
N GLY A 95 -6.41 5.15 10.05
CA GLY A 95 -6.47 4.33 11.26
C GLY A 95 -5.64 4.88 12.39
N GLN A 96 -6.16 5.88 13.10
CA GLN A 96 -5.70 6.22 14.45
C GLN A 96 -6.93 6.63 15.26
N GLU A 97 -7.52 5.64 15.93
CA GLU A 97 -8.16 5.87 17.22
C GLU A 97 -7.09 6.36 18.20
N GLU A 98 -7.54 7.24 19.09
CA GLU A 98 -6.79 7.88 20.16
C GLU A 98 -5.82 6.93 20.87
N LYS A 99 -4.53 7.31 20.92
CA LYS A 99 -3.74 7.11 22.12
C LYS A 99 -2.89 8.35 22.40
N THR A 100 -3.14 8.85 23.59
CA THR A 100 -2.47 9.88 24.37
C THR A 100 -0.95 9.85 24.23
N GLU A 101 -0.41 11.07 24.22
CA GLU A 101 0.97 11.46 24.48
C GLU A 101 1.88 10.39 25.08
N GLU A 102 2.93 10.03 24.34
CA GLU A 102 4.27 9.85 24.89
C GLU A 102 5.29 9.97 23.75
N ALA A 103 5.79 11.19 23.57
CA ALA A 103 6.96 11.44 22.74
C ALA A 103 8.20 10.81 23.39
N LYS A 104 8.66 9.68 22.85
CA LYS A 104 10.11 9.33 22.84
C LYS A 104 10.40 8.13 21.91
N SER A 105 11.17 8.43 20.86
CA SER A 105 11.72 7.54 19.82
C SER A 105 10.87 7.28 18.57
N GLU A 106 10.19 8.31 18.08
CA GLU A 106 10.03 8.44 16.62
C GLU A 106 11.42 8.35 15.98
N ASN A 107 11.60 7.47 14.98
CA ASN A 107 12.29 7.87 13.73
C ASN A 107 12.46 6.73 12.71
N TRP A 108 12.52 5.46 13.11
CA TRP A 108 12.70 4.37 12.12
C TRP A 108 11.87 3.12 12.40
N PHE A 109 11.72 2.72 13.67
CA PHE A 109 10.98 1.50 14.01
C PHE A 109 9.48 1.68 13.76
N GLU A 110 8.90 2.80 14.19
CA GLU A 110 7.48 3.11 13.89
C GLU A 110 7.23 3.25 12.38
N ARG A 111 8.18 3.82 11.62
CA ARG A 111 8.09 3.89 10.15
C ARG A 111 8.12 2.50 9.53
N PHE A 112 9.00 1.62 10.01
CA PHE A 112 9.06 0.23 9.58
C PHE A 112 7.75 -0.50 9.87
N VAL A 113 7.24 -0.39 11.10
CA VAL A 113 5.95 -0.98 11.50
C VAL A 113 4.80 -0.41 10.64
N ALA A 114 4.78 0.90 10.37
CA ALA A 114 3.79 1.53 9.51
C ALA A 114 3.86 1.05 8.05
N VAL A 115 5.06 0.76 7.54
CA VAL A 115 5.26 0.16 6.21
C VAL A 115 4.70 -1.27 6.18
N ILE A 116 5.08 -2.10 7.14
CA ILE A 116 4.57 -3.47 7.28
C ILE A 116 3.05 -3.46 7.38
N SER A 117 2.48 -2.69 8.32
CA SER A 117 1.04 -2.59 8.52
C SER A 117 0.32 -2.18 7.22
N GLY A 118 0.82 -1.17 6.51
CA GLY A 118 0.22 -0.71 5.25
C GLY A 118 0.31 -1.72 4.10
N ILE A 119 1.33 -2.59 4.09
CA ILE A 119 1.49 -3.66 3.09
C ILE A 119 0.50 -4.81 3.37
N PHE A 120 0.22 -5.09 4.64
CA PHE A 120 -0.67 -6.18 5.04
C PHE A 120 -2.15 -5.79 5.04
N THR A 121 -2.51 -4.54 5.34
CA THR A 121 -3.93 -4.09 5.44
C THR A 121 -4.84 -4.60 4.30
N PRO A 122 -4.45 -4.52 3.02
CA PRO A 122 -5.30 -4.99 1.91
C PRO A 122 -5.50 -6.50 1.89
N PHE A 123 -4.61 -7.25 2.55
CA PHE A 123 -4.53 -8.71 2.52
C PHE A 123 -4.97 -9.37 3.84
N ILE A 124 -5.28 -8.59 4.88
CA ILE A 124 -5.70 -9.09 6.21
C ILE A 124 -6.94 -10.01 6.09
N SER A 125 -7.94 -9.62 5.30
CA SER A 125 -9.18 -10.40 5.17
C SER A 125 -8.94 -11.77 4.53
N VAL A 126 -8.07 -11.82 3.52
CA VAL A 126 -7.69 -13.07 2.84
C VAL A 126 -6.90 -13.97 3.79
N LEU A 127 -5.92 -13.42 4.51
CA LEU A 127 -5.14 -14.17 5.49
C LEU A 127 -6.01 -14.71 6.63
N ALA A 128 -6.97 -13.93 7.10
CA ALA A 128 -7.91 -14.37 8.13
C ALA A 128 -8.75 -15.56 7.62
N GLY A 129 -9.32 -15.46 6.42
CA GLY A 129 -10.13 -16.55 5.84
C GLY A 129 -9.33 -17.83 5.62
N VAL A 130 -8.16 -17.73 5.00
CA VAL A 130 -7.31 -18.90 4.70
C VAL A 130 -6.69 -19.48 5.97
N GLY A 131 -6.34 -18.63 6.95
CA GLY A 131 -5.82 -19.05 8.25
C GLY A 131 -6.85 -19.86 9.05
N VAL A 132 -8.12 -19.38 9.09
CA VAL A 132 -9.22 -20.14 9.72
C VAL A 132 -9.44 -21.46 8.99
N LEU A 133 -9.49 -21.45 7.65
CA LEU A 133 -9.66 -22.68 6.86
C LEU A 133 -8.57 -23.72 7.15
N LYS A 134 -7.30 -23.29 7.15
CA LYS A 134 -6.15 -24.15 7.46
C LYS A 134 -6.21 -24.66 8.91
N GLY A 135 -6.54 -23.78 9.86
CA GLY A 135 -6.67 -24.14 11.27
C GLY A 135 -7.75 -25.19 11.49
N VAL A 136 -8.94 -25.01 10.91
CA VAL A 136 -10.03 -25.99 10.97
C VAL A 136 -9.63 -27.31 10.34
N ALA A 137 -9.00 -27.30 9.16
CA ALA A 137 -8.54 -28.52 8.51
C ALA A 137 -7.57 -29.31 9.41
N ILE A 138 -6.59 -28.62 10.01
CA ILE A 138 -5.64 -29.22 10.95
C ILE A 138 -6.37 -29.79 12.18
N LEU A 139 -7.31 -29.05 12.78
CA LEU A 139 -8.06 -29.51 13.94
C LEU A 139 -8.88 -30.78 13.65
N ILE A 140 -9.58 -30.83 12.51
CA ILE A 140 -10.33 -32.01 12.07
C ILE A 140 -9.40 -33.24 11.97
N SER A 141 -8.17 -33.05 11.47
CA SER A 141 -7.18 -34.11 11.43
C SER A 141 -6.66 -34.51 12.81
N THR A 142 -6.44 -33.55 13.70
CA THR A 142 -5.94 -33.80 15.07
C THR A 142 -6.96 -34.55 15.92
N PHE A 143 -8.26 -34.26 15.78
CA PHE A 143 -9.33 -35.00 16.47
C PHE A 143 -9.66 -36.36 15.83
N HIS A 144 -8.89 -36.78 14.82
CA HIS A 144 -9.10 -38.03 14.08
C HIS A 144 -10.47 -38.14 13.39
N TRP A 145 -11.17 -37.02 13.16
CA TRP A 145 -12.44 -36.99 12.43
C TRP A 145 -12.22 -37.21 10.93
N LEU A 146 -11.06 -36.80 10.43
CA LEU A 146 -10.63 -37.07 9.06
C LEU A 146 -9.14 -37.44 9.07
N PRO A 147 -8.73 -38.58 8.50
CA PRO A 147 -7.31 -38.93 8.44
C PRO A 147 -6.54 -37.93 7.54
N ALA A 148 -5.30 -37.60 7.92
CA ALA A 148 -4.43 -36.69 7.17
C ALA A 148 -4.13 -37.15 5.73
N ASN A 149 -4.33 -38.44 5.43
CA ASN A 149 -4.15 -39.00 4.10
C ASN A 149 -5.43 -38.96 3.26
N SER A 150 -6.54 -38.47 3.82
CA SER A 150 -7.79 -38.30 3.10
C SER A 150 -7.61 -37.30 1.95
N PRO A 151 -8.06 -37.62 0.72
CA PRO A 151 -7.99 -36.69 -0.41
C PRO A 151 -8.63 -35.33 -0.10
N ILE A 152 -9.71 -35.32 0.69
CA ILE A 152 -10.42 -34.09 1.09
C ILE A 152 -9.54 -33.22 1.98
N TYR A 153 -8.86 -33.82 2.96
CA TYR A 153 -7.93 -33.10 3.83
C TYR A 153 -6.77 -32.53 3.01
N LEU A 154 -6.18 -33.35 2.15
CA LEU A 154 -5.05 -32.96 1.30
C LEU A 154 -5.43 -31.79 0.39
N ILE A 155 -6.60 -31.82 -0.24
CA ILE A 155 -7.08 -30.71 -1.08
C ILE A 155 -7.21 -29.43 -0.25
N ILE A 156 -7.90 -29.47 0.88
CA ILE A 156 -8.14 -28.27 1.71
C ILE A 156 -6.82 -27.72 2.27
N ASN A 157 -5.97 -28.58 2.83
CA ASN A 157 -4.72 -28.19 3.45
C ASN A 157 -3.71 -27.65 2.43
N THR A 158 -3.61 -28.26 1.23
CA THR A 158 -2.71 -27.80 0.17
C THR A 158 -3.18 -26.49 -0.42
N LEU A 159 -4.48 -26.32 -0.68
CA LEU A 159 -5.04 -25.05 -1.16
C LEU A 159 -4.78 -23.92 -0.15
N ALA A 160 -5.04 -24.16 1.13
CA ALA A 160 -4.82 -23.17 2.17
C ALA A 160 -3.32 -22.86 2.35
N SER A 161 -2.46 -23.88 2.27
CA SER A 161 -1.01 -23.70 2.36
C SER A 161 -0.43 -22.97 1.15
N GLY A 162 -1.01 -23.13 -0.04
CA GLY A 162 -0.58 -22.42 -1.25
C GLY A 162 -0.58 -20.90 -1.11
N VAL A 163 -1.61 -20.34 -0.45
CA VAL A 163 -1.68 -18.89 -0.20
C VAL A 163 -0.56 -18.41 0.72
N PHE A 164 -0.23 -19.18 1.75
CA PHE A 164 0.88 -18.86 2.65
C PHE A 164 2.24 -19.03 1.96
N THR A 165 2.43 -20.06 1.13
CA THR A 165 3.68 -20.26 0.38
C THR A 165 3.90 -19.14 -0.64
N LEU A 166 2.84 -18.71 -1.32
CA LEU A 166 2.85 -17.64 -2.33
C LEU A 166 2.67 -16.24 -1.72
N LEU A 167 2.67 -16.12 -0.38
CA LEU A 167 2.55 -14.84 0.32
C LEU A 167 3.50 -13.76 -0.20
N PRO A 168 4.77 -14.04 -0.52
CA PRO A 168 5.67 -13.06 -1.14
C PRO A 168 5.11 -12.37 -2.38
N ILE A 169 4.37 -13.07 -3.24
CA ILE A 169 3.80 -12.50 -4.47
C ILE A 169 2.73 -11.46 -4.14
N PHE A 170 1.83 -11.78 -3.20
CA PHE A 170 0.78 -10.85 -2.78
C PHE A 170 1.37 -9.61 -2.10
N ILE A 171 2.37 -9.83 -1.24
CA ILE A 171 3.12 -8.75 -0.58
C ILE A 171 3.86 -7.90 -1.61
N ALA A 172 4.37 -8.47 -2.70
CA ALA A 172 5.09 -7.71 -3.71
C ALA A 172 4.23 -6.67 -4.40
N ILE A 173 2.95 -6.97 -4.63
CA ILE A 173 2.00 -6.04 -5.24
C ILE A 173 1.74 -4.86 -4.30
N THR A 174 1.44 -5.12 -3.02
CA THR A 174 1.15 -4.06 -2.06
C THR A 174 2.40 -3.26 -1.67
N ALA A 175 3.58 -3.90 -1.64
CA ALA A 175 4.86 -3.24 -1.47
C ALA A 175 5.20 -2.35 -2.67
N ALA A 176 4.94 -2.79 -3.90
CA ALA A 176 5.13 -1.96 -5.09
C ALA A 176 4.26 -0.69 -5.04
N ASP A 177 3.02 -0.80 -4.58
CA ASP A 177 2.11 0.34 -4.38
C ASP A 177 2.54 1.26 -3.23
N LYS A 178 3.23 0.71 -2.22
CA LYS A 178 3.75 1.49 -1.09
C LYS A 178 5.01 2.25 -1.47
N PHE A 179 5.90 1.64 -2.23
CA PHE A 179 7.17 2.24 -2.68
C PHE A 179 7.09 2.94 -4.03
N ASN A 180 5.91 2.94 -4.67
CA ASN A 180 5.67 3.55 -5.98
C ASN A 180 6.62 3.02 -7.07
N THR A 181 6.86 1.70 -7.08
CA THR A 181 7.68 1.01 -8.09
C THR A 181 6.81 0.19 -9.05
N ASN A 182 7.42 -0.35 -10.09
CA ASN A 182 6.72 -1.17 -11.08
C ASN A 182 6.30 -2.51 -10.47
N ARG A 183 4.99 -2.76 -10.42
CA ARG A 183 4.39 -4.01 -9.91
C ARG A 183 4.94 -5.25 -10.60
N TYR A 184 5.19 -5.19 -11.91
CA TYR A 184 5.72 -6.34 -12.66
C TYR A 184 7.12 -6.73 -12.19
N ILE A 185 7.98 -5.75 -11.90
CA ILE A 185 9.34 -5.99 -11.41
C ILE A 185 9.30 -6.58 -9.99
N ALA A 186 8.48 -5.99 -9.11
CA ALA A 186 8.32 -6.48 -7.75
C ALA A 186 7.79 -7.92 -7.70
N VAL A 187 6.79 -8.25 -8.54
CA VAL A 187 6.24 -9.61 -8.64
C VAL A 187 7.28 -10.57 -9.23
N ALA A 188 8.03 -10.17 -10.26
CA ALA A 188 9.10 -11.00 -10.82
C ALA A 188 10.19 -11.31 -9.80
N LEU A 189 10.54 -10.34 -8.95
CA LEU A 189 11.51 -10.53 -7.86
C LEU A 189 10.99 -11.52 -6.82
N ALA A 190 9.74 -11.36 -6.38
CA ALA A 190 9.13 -12.31 -5.44
C ALA A 190 8.98 -13.72 -6.04
N ALA A 191 8.65 -13.82 -7.33
CA ALA A 191 8.59 -15.09 -8.05
C ALA A 191 9.97 -15.76 -8.11
N ALA A 192 11.04 -14.99 -8.37
CA ALA A 192 12.41 -15.51 -8.35
C ALA A 192 12.83 -16.04 -6.97
N MET A 193 12.35 -15.43 -5.88
CA MET A 193 12.59 -15.91 -4.51
C MET A 193 11.82 -17.19 -4.16
N ILE A 194 10.69 -17.42 -4.81
CA ILE A 194 9.85 -18.62 -4.63
C ILE A 194 10.27 -19.74 -5.57
N TYR A 195 10.77 -19.44 -6.77
CA TYR A 195 11.07 -20.41 -7.81
C TYR A 195 11.90 -21.62 -7.34
N PRO A 196 12.92 -21.47 -6.46
CA PRO A 196 13.63 -22.61 -5.88
C PRO A 196 12.73 -23.66 -5.19
N LEU A 197 11.53 -23.30 -4.73
CA LEU A 197 10.54 -24.24 -4.18
C LEU A 197 9.85 -25.10 -5.24
N THR A 198 9.85 -24.66 -6.50
CA THR A 198 9.05 -25.27 -7.57
C THR A 198 9.84 -26.23 -8.44
N ASP A 199 11.17 -26.21 -8.33
CA ASP A 199 12.05 -27.06 -9.11
C ASP A 199 12.85 -28.00 -8.19
N ALA A 200 12.47 -29.28 -8.22
CA ALA A 200 13.08 -30.33 -7.42
C ALA A 200 14.56 -30.62 -7.79
N GLN A 201 15.05 -30.08 -8.91
CA GLN A 201 16.45 -30.24 -9.32
C GLN A 201 17.39 -29.20 -8.70
N ILE A 202 16.85 -28.16 -8.05
CA ILE A 202 17.66 -27.15 -7.39
C ILE A 202 18.12 -27.70 -6.03
N PRO A 203 19.43 -27.89 -5.81
CA PRO A 203 19.94 -28.37 -4.54
C PRO A 203 19.75 -27.30 -3.45
N GLU A 204 19.43 -27.72 -2.22
CA GLU A 204 19.33 -26.81 -1.07
C GLU A 204 20.66 -26.08 -0.80
N VAL A 205 21.80 -26.72 -1.11
CA VAL A 205 23.12 -26.13 -0.96
C VAL A 205 23.95 -26.40 -2.21
N ALA A 206 24.51 -25.34 -2.80
CA ALA A 206 25.52 -25.47 -3.85
C ALA A 206 26.89 -25.05 -3.33
N HIS A 207 27.90 -25.85 -3.67
CA HIS A 207 29.29 -25.52 -3.38
C HIS A 207 29.88 -24.74 -4.55
N LEU A 208 30.01 -23.43 -4.37
CA LEU A 208 30.69 -22.55 -5.30
C LEU A 208 32.10 -22.27 -4.74
N TRP A 209 33.13 -22.75 -5.44
CA TRP A 209 34.52 -22.39 -5.16
C TRP A 209 34.94 -22.58 -3.69
N GLY A 210 34.50 -23.69 -3.07
CA GLY A 210 34.79 -24.02 -1.67
C GLY A 210 33.85 -23.39 -0.64
N TYR A 211 32.94 -22.51 -1.05
CA TYR A 211 31.91 -21.93 -0.20
C TYR A 211 30.56 -22.62 -0.42
N ALA A 212 29.92 -23.02 0.68
CA ALA A 212 28.55 -23.52 0.66
C ALA A 212 27.58 -22.33 0.55
N VAL A 213 26.89 -22.23 -0.58
CA VAL A 213 25.80 -21.27 -0.80
C VAL A 213 24.50 -22.02 -0.60
N ASP A 214 23.80 -21.68 0.46
CA ASP A 214 22.49 -22.21 0.80
C ASP A 214 21.42 -21.51 -0.04
N PHE A 215 20.78 -22.23 -0.95
CA PHE A 215 19.62 -21.79 -1.70
C PHE A 215 18.40 -21.84 -0.79
N LYS A 216 18.35 -20.89 0.14
CA LYS A 216 17.22 -20.76 1.05
C LYS A 216 15.96 -20.48 0.25
N THR A 217 14.99 -21.35 0.42
CA THR A 217 13.64 -21.14 -0.08
C THR A 217 12.92 -20.10 0.77
N TYR A 218 12.39 -19.05 0.15
CA TYR A 218 11.72 -17.95 0.85
C TYR A 218 10.19 -18.04 0.79
N GLY A 219 9.65 -19.27 0.74
CA GLY A 219 8.21 -19.53 0.76
C GLY A 219 7.57 -18.96 2.02
N GLY A 220 6.59 -18.09 1.86
CA GLY A 220 5.96 -17.39 2.98
C GLY A 220 6.82 -16.33 3.68
N ALA A 221 8.04 -16.05 3.20
CA ALA A 221 8.94 -15.11 3.87
C ALA A 221 8.63 -13.66 3.47
N VAL A 222 7.98 -12.94 4.39
CA VAL A 222 7.50 -11.57 4.10
C VAL A 222 8.62 -10.54 4.21
N ILE A 223 9.40 -10.58 5.29
CA ILE A 223 10.47 -9.58 5.54
C ILE A 223 11.51 -9.58 4.40
N PRO A 224 12.06 -10.74 3.97
CA PRO A 224 13.04 -10.75 2.87
C PRO A 224 12.48 -10.18 1.57
N THR A 225 11.20 -10.44 1.28
CA THR A 225 10.53 -9.94 0.07
C THR A 225 10.41 -8.42 0.09
N ILE A 226 9.98 -7.84 1.21
CA ILE A 226 9.84 -6.38 1.36
C ILE A 226 11.22 -5.71 1.23
N LEU A 227 12.25 -6.29 1.84
CA LEU A 227 13.62 -5.79 1.75
C LEU A 227 14.16 -5.87 0.32
N ALA A 228 13.91 -6.97 -0.39
CA ALA A 228 14.36 -7.14 -1.77
C ALA A 228 13.75 -6.07 -2.70
N ILE A 229 12.45 -5.80 -2.56
CA ILE A 229 11.77 -4.76 -3.33
C ILE A 229 12.28 -3.37 -2.94
N TRP A 230 12.49 -3.12 -1.65
CA TRP A 230 13.05 -1.85 -1.19
C TRP A 230 14.47 -1.60 -1.73
N LEU A 231 15.31 -2.63 -1.79
CA LEU A 231 16.65 -2.57 -2.39
C LEU A 231 16.58 -2.31 -3.91
N GLU A 232 15.62 -2.90 -4.61
CA GLU A 232 15.37 -2.62 -6.04
C GLU A 232 15.04 -1.13 -6.26
N VAL A 233 14.21 -0.55 -5.39
CA VAL A 233 13.86 0.88 -5.45
C VAL A 233 15.08 1.76 -5.20
N ILE A 234 15.93 1.43 -4.23
CA ILE A 234 17.17 2.17 -3.96
C ILE A 234 18.12 2.08 -5.15
N SER A 235 18.32 0.87 -5.67
CA SER A 235 19.20 0.62 -6.82
C SER A 235 18.73 1.40 -8.05
N SER A 236 17.43 1.37 -8.37
CA SER A 236 16.86 2.09 -9.51
C SER A 236 16.88 3.61 -9.33
N ALA A 237 16.81 4.12 -8.11
CA ALA A 237 16.99 5.55 -7.82
C ALA A 237 18.45 5.99 -8.01
N GLY A 238 19.41 5.19 -7.54
CA GLY A 238 20.86 5.43 -7.73
C GLY A 238 21.30 5.33 -9.20
N LEU A 239 20.72 4.38 -9.96
CA LEU A 239 20.98 4.28 -11.39
C LEU A 239 20.43 5.50 -12.15
N ARG A 240 19.24 5.99 -11.78
CA ARG A 240 18.64 7.18 -12.39
C ARG A 240 19.43 8.46 -12.12
N SER A 241 19.98 8.65 -10.92
CA SER A 241 20.84 9.80 -10.63
C SER A 241 22.18 9.73 -11.38
N GLY A 242 22.80 8.56 -11.46
CA GLY A 242 24.04 8.34 -12.22
C GLY A 242 23.87 8.48 -13.74
N PHE A 243 22.75 7.98 -14.28
CA PHE A 243 22.45 8.11 -15.71
C PHE A 243 22.08 9.55 -16.09
N ARG A 244 21.40 10.28 -15.21
CA ARG A 244 21.10 11.71 -15.43
C ARG A 244 22.37 12.57 -15.39
N GLN A 245 23.35 12.23 -14.54
CA GLN A 245 24.67 12.86 -14.58
C GLN A 245 25.44 12.48 -15.85
N SER A 246 25.44 11.23 -16.30
CA SER A 246 26.11 10.86 -17.57
C SER A 246 25.46 11.50 -18.80
N CYS A 247 24.13 11.63 -18.84
CA CYS A 247 23.45 12.34 -19.92
C CYS A 247 23.67 13.86 -19.90
N SER A 248 23.90 14.49 -18.73
CA SER A 248 24.25 15.93 -18.69
C SER A 248 25.64 16.20 -19.28
N TRP A 249 26.58 15.24 -19.18
CA TRP A 249 27.86 15.31 -19.89
C TRP A 249 27.68 15.18 -21.40
N PHE A 250 26.71 14.38 -21.86
CA PHE A 250 26.43 14.20 -23.29
C PHE A 250 25.74 15.42 -23.93
N SER A 251 25.00 16.22 -23.16
CA SER A 251 24.39 17.48 -23.62
C SER A 251 25.39 18.63 -23.76
N PHE A 252 26.63 18.48 -23.27
CA PHE A 252 27.72 19.46 -23.47
C PHE A 252 28.61 19.12 -24.68
N LEU A 253 28.33 18.01 -25.35
CA LEU A 253 29.08 17.49 -26.51
C LEU A 253 28.32 17.61 -27.84
N PHE A 254 27.19 18.32 -27.85
CA PHE A 254 26.46 18.75 -29.05
C PHE A 254 26.08 20.22 -28.98
#